data_AF-A0A7S2A7Y8-F1
#
_entry.id   AF-A0A7S2A7Y8-F1
#
_cell.length_a   1.000
_cell.length_b   1.000
_cell.length_c   1.000
_cell.angle_alpha   90.00
_cell.angle_beta   90.00
_cell.angle_gamma   90.00
#
_symmetry.space_group_name_H-M   'P 1'
#
loop_
_entity.id
_entity.type
_entity.pdbx_description
1 polymer ?
#
loop_
_entity_poly.entity_id
_entity_poly.type
_entity_poly.pdbx_seq_one_letter_code
_entity_poly.pdbx_strand_id
1 'polypeptide(L)'
;EKFRNIVMECMNTTLGEKPQSAIALTSFREPIQRTLSSIHQTCNKAFSKRSEAYQAACKRCSYEVEEDKNVWDKLVERTNTFFKGIALVSSMDIKGVQVMTIDTVDIDAFFSKLHSALLPHWNVSLSGIENSEALSRCNFGMTSSIFRALAPSEAIYRNLTIGI
;
A
#
# COMPACT_ATOMS: atom_id res chain seq x y z
N GLU A 1 -8.37 -14.00 -6.50
CA GLU A 1 -9.81 -14.13 -6.85
C GLU A 1 -10.64 -12.92 -6.48
N LYS A 2 -10.63 -12.42 -5.22
CA LYS A 2 -11.45 -11.27 -4.81
C LYS A 2 -11.32 -10.02 -5.70
N PHE A 3 -10.10 -9.62 -6.09
CA PHE A 3 -9.89 -8.47 -6.97
C PHE A 3 -10.54 -8.65 -8.35
N ARG A 4 -10.32 -9.80 -9.00
CA ARG A 4 -10.93 -10.14 -10.29
C ARG A 4 -12.45 -10.06 -10.23
N ASN A 5 -13.06 -10.59 -9.16
CA ASN A 5 -14.52 -10.55 -8.99
C ASN A 5 -15.03 -9.11 -8.88
N ILE A 6 -14.35 -8.25 -8.11
CA ILE A 6 -14.69 -6.82 -8.00
C ILE A 6 -14.59 -6.12 -9.35
N VAL A 7 -13.51 -6.36 -10.11
CA VAL A 7 -13.32 -5.75 -11.43
C VAL A 7 -14.42 -6.20 -12.41
N MET A 8 -14.71 -7.51 -12.45
CA MET A 8 -15.77 -8.05 -13.32
C MET A 8 -17.15 -7.52 -12.93
N GLU A 9 -17.45 -7.41 -11.64
CA GLU A 9 -18.69 -6.83 -11.15
C GLU A 9 -18.81 -5.35 -11.52
N CYS A 10 -17.72 -4.58 -11.36
CA CYS A 10 -17.67 -3.18 -11.74
C CYS A 10 -17.87 -3.00 -13.26
N MET A 11 -17.23 -3.84 -14.08
CA MET A 11 -17.44 -3.83 -15.53
C MET A 11 -18.89 -4.10 -15.90
N ASN A 12 -19.50 -5.14 -15.32
CA ASN A 12 -20.88 -5.51 -15.61
C ASN A 12 -21.88 -4.43 -15.16
N THR A 13 -21.64 -3.78 -14.03
CA THR A 13 -22.55 -2.77 -13.45
C THR A 13 -22.39 -1.38 -14.06
N THR A 14 -21.17 -0.99 -14.45
CA THR A 14 -20.87 0.40 -14.85
C THR A 14 -20.84 0.59 -16.37
N LEU A 15 -20.45 -0.44 -17.13
CA LEU A 15 -20.19 -0.31 -18.58
C LEU A 15 -21.32 -0.87 -19.47
N GLY A 16 -22.27 -1.62 -18.89
CA GLY A 16 -23.40 -2.23 -19.62
C GLY A 16 -22.93 -3.22 -20.72
N GLU A 17 -23.75 -3.42 -21.75
CA GLU A 17 -23.47 -4.38 -22.85
C GLU A 17 -22.47 -3.88 -23.92
N LYS A 18 -21.96 -2.65 -23.82
CA LYS A 18 -21.03 -2.12 -24.82
C LYS A 18 -19.59 -2.55 -24.53
N PRO A 19 -18.81 -2.95 -25.54
CA PRO A 19 -17.39 -3.27 -25.37
C PRO A 19 -16.63 -1.99 -25.05
N GLN A 20 -16.36 -1.76 -23.77
CA GLN A 20 -15.49 -0.67 -23.31
C GLN A 20 -14.28 -1.26 -22.59
N SER A 21 -13.13 -0.67 -22.86
CA SER A 21 -11.88 -0.95 -22.17
C SER A 21 -11.86 -0.22 -20.83
N ALA A 22 -11.53 -0.93 -19.75
CA ALA A 22 -11.31 -0.35 -18.44
C ALA A 22 -9.83 -0.30 -18.08
N ILE A 23 -9.45 0.64 -17.22
CA ILE A 23 -8.13 0.66 -16.58
C ILE A 23 -8.33 0.42 -15.09
N ALA A 24 -7.69 -0.62 -14.56
CA ALA A 24 -7.66 -0.90 -13.14
C ALA A 24 -6.35 -0.36 -12.56
N LEU A 25 -6.43 0.74 -11.82
CA LEU A 25 -5.29 1.35 -11.14
C LEU A 25 -5.06 0.69 -9.78
N THR A 26 -3.82 0.30 -9.51
CA THR A 26 -3.41 -0.26 -8.23
C THR A 26 -2.19 0.49 -7.72
N SER A 27 -2.34 1.15 -6.57
CA SER A 27 -1.25 1.89 -5.95
C SER A 27 -0.56 1.05 -4.88
N PHE A 28 0.76 1.13 -4.81
CA PHE A 28 1.55 0.53 -3.74
C PHE A 28 2.61 1.53 -3.28
N ARG A 29 3.15 1.31 -2.08
CA ARG A 29 4.25 2.09 -1.52
C ARG A 29 5.42 1.16 -1.31
N GLU A 30 6.63 1.67 -1.50
CA GLU A 30 7.89 0.98 -1.19
C GLU A 30 7.81 0.18 0.14
N PRO A 31 8.32 -1.07 0.19
CA PRO A 31 8.08 -1.99 1.29
C PRO A 31 8.47 -1.47 2.68
N ILE A 32 9.59 -0.78 2.82
CA ILE A 32 10.07 -0.23 4.09
C ILE A 32 9.11 0.85 4.56
N GLN A 33 8.80 1.82 3.71
CA GLN A 33 7.87 2.89 4.05
C GLN A 33 6.46 2.37 4.35
N ARG A 34 6.01 1.33 3.65
CA ARG A 34 4.74 0.64 3.94
C ARG A 34 4.76 0.01 5.34
N THR A 35 5.85 -0.65 5.69
CA THR A 35 6.01 -1.31 6.99
C THR A 35 6.05 -0.28 8.12
N LEU A 36 6.82 0.80 7.96
CA LEU A 36 6.85 1.92 8.90
C LEU A 36 5.48 2.58 9.06
N SER A 37 4.79 2.83 7.94
CA SER A 37 3.42 3.34 7.99
C SER A 37 2.49 2.42 8.75
N SER A 38 2.65 1.09 8.62
CA SER A 38 1.85 0.11 9.35
C SER A 38 2.16 0.11 10.85
N ILE A 39 3.44 0.27 11.22
CA ILE A 39 3.88 0.45 12.61
C ILE A 39 3.28 1.72 13.19
N HIS A 40 3.39 2.85 12.49
CA HIS A 40 2.80 4.12 12.92
C HIS A 40 1.29 4.02 13.05
N GLN A 41 0.57 3.42 12.09
CA GLN A 41 -0.87 3.21 12.23
C GLN A 41 -1.22 2.30 13.41
N THR A 42 -0.39 1.30 13.69
CA THR A 42 -0.61 0.38 14.81
C THR A 42 -0.40 1.07 16.16
N CYS A 43 0.66 1.86 16.28
CA CYS A 43 1.11 2.45 17.54
C CYS A 43 0.53 3.83 17.82
N ASN A 44 0.30 4.64 16.78
CA ASN A 44 -0.11 6.03 16.93
C ASN A 44 -1.62 6.23 16.75
N LYS A 45 -2.32 5.28 16.12
CA LYS A 45 -3.79 5.30 15.98
C LYS A 45 -4.48 4.25 16.86
N ALA A 46 -5.52 4.69 17.56
CA ALA A 46 -6.36 3.83 18.41
C ALA A 46 -5.55 2.92 19.37
N PHE A 47 -4.43 3.43 19.90
CA PHE A 47 -3.47 2.69 20.72
C PHE A 47 -4.13 1.90 21.86
N SER A 48 -5.08 2.53 22.58
CA SER A 48 -5.78 1.92 23.72
C SER A 48 -6.66 0.72 23.34
N LYS A 49 -6.99 0.53 22.06
CA LYS A 49 -7.78 -0.59 21.55
C LYS A 49 -6.92 -1.77 21.10
N ARG A 50 -5.58 -1.67 21.16
CA ARG A 50 -4.66 -2.75 20.77
C ARG A 50 -4.50 -3.75 21.92
N SER A 51 -4.06 -4.98 21.61
CA SER A 51 -3.75 -5.95 22.65
C SER A 51 -2.54 -5.51 23.49
N GLU A 52 -2.42 -6.05 24.71
CA GLU A 52 -1.35 -5.68 25.65
C GLU A 52 0.05 -5.86 25.05
N ALA A 53 0.27 -6.94 24.29
CA ALA A 53 1.54 -7.17 23.59
C ALA A 53 1.88 -6.05 22.59
N TYR A 54 0.90 -5.62 21.78
CA TYR A 54 1.09 -4.49 20.86
C TYR A 54 1.28 -3.17 21.61
N GLN A 55 0.55 -2.95 22.70
CA GLN A 55 0.71 -1.74 23.51
C GLN A 55 2.11 -1.68 24.14
N ALA A 56 2.62 -2.80 24.68
CA ALA A 56 3.94 -2.89 25.26
C ALA A 56 5.04 -2.65 24.21
N ALA A 57 4.93 -3.33 23.06
CA ALA A 57 5.86 -3.15 21.95
C ALA A 57 5.87 -1.70 21.45
N CYS A 58 4.70 -1.11 21.22
CA CYS A 58 4.58 0.28 20.76
C CYS A 58 5.09 1.31 21.78
N LYS A 59 5.03 1.04 23.10
CA LYS A 59 5.63 1.90 24.13
C LYS A 59 7.15 1.88 24.08
N ARG A 60 7.74 0.71 23.80
CA ARG A 60 9.20 0.55 23.67
C ARG A 60 9.71 1.02 22.32
N CYS A 61 8.89 0.87 21.27
CA CYS A 61 9.15 1.32 19.91
C CYS A 61 10.53 0.86 19.38
N SER A 62 10.92 -0.37 19.70
CA SER A 62 12.24 -0.92 19.38
C SER A 62 12.12 -2.37 18.92
N TYR A 63 12.90 -2.72 17.90
CA TYR A 63 13.03 -4.10 17.43
C TYR A 63 14.07 -4.91 18.21
N GLU A 64 14.92 -4.25 18.99
CA GLU A 64 16.01 -4.90 19.74
C GLU A 64 15.51 -5.68 20.97
N VAL A 65 14.25 -5.45 21.37
CA VAL A 65 13.60 -6.14 22.48
C VAL A 65 13.04 -7.46 21.97
N GLU A 66 13.61 -8.58 22.42
CA GLU A 66 13.29 -9.92 21.92
C GLU A 66 11.79 -10.24 22.04
N GLU A 67 11.17 -9.83 23.15
CA GLU A 67 9.75 -10.07 23.42
C GLU A 67 8.82 -9.38 22.42
N ASP A 68 9.31 -8.32 21.75
CA ASP A 68 8.55 -7.53 20.78
C ASP A 68 8.73 -7.99 19.33
N LYS A 69 9.76 -8.79 19.05
CA LYS A 69 10.08 -9.22 17.67
C LYS A 69 8.87 -9.84 16.97
N ASN A 70 8.15 -10.71 17.67
CA ASN A 70 6.92 -11.32 17.15
C ASN A 70 5.84 -10.32 16.73
N VAL A 71 5.78 -9.14 17.35
CA VAL A 71 4.83 -8.08 16.98
C VAL A 71 5.27 -7.44 15.66
N TRP A 72 6.55 -7.11 15.55
CA TRP A 72 7.12 -6.46 14.37
C TRP A 72 7.21 -7.39 13.16
N ASP A 73 7.59 -8.65 13.37
CA ASP A 73 7.69 -9.67 12.32
C ASP A 73 6.34 -9.94 11.67
N LYS A 74 5.24 -9.90 12.44
CA LYS A 74 3.89 -9.97 11.88
C LYS A 74 3.57 -8.81 10.94
N LEU A 75 4.11 -7.61 11.20
CA LEU A 75 3.92 -6.46 10.30
C LEU A 75 4.78 -6.61 9.02
N VAL A 76 5.99 -7.14 9.17
CA VAL A 76 6.86 -7.49 8.03
C VAL A 76 6.21 -8.56 7.14
N GLU A 77 5.71 -9.64 7.74
CA GLU A 77 5.02 -10.72 7.02
C GLU A 77 3.77 -10.20 6.29
N ARG A 78 3.03 -9.28 6.90
CA ARG A 78 1.89 -8.60 6.24
C ARG A 78 2.33 -7.79 5.03
N THR A 79 3.45 -7.06 5.11
CA THR A 79 4.02 -6.35 3.95
C THR A 79 4.43 -7.32 2.85
N ASN A 80 5.16 -8.38 3.18
CA ASN A 80 5.55 -9.42 2.23
C ASN A 80 4.33 -10.08 1.55
N THR A 81 3.29 -10.40 2.32
CA THR A 81 2.03 -10.96 1.80
C THR A 81 1.29 -9.98 0.91
N PHE A 82 1.26 -8.70 1.29
CA PHE A 82 0.66 -7.65 0.46
C PHE A 82 1.34 -7.55 -0.90
N PHE A 83 2.68 -7.54 -0.95
CA PHE A 83 3.42 -7.46 -2.20
C PHE A 83 3.23 -8.68 -3.10
N LYS A 84 3.09 -9.88 -2.54
CA LYS A 84 2.67 -11.06 -3.31
C LYS A 84 1.30 -10.85 -3.97
N GLY A 85 0.37 -10.20 -3.26
CA GLY A 85 -0.94 -9.81 -3.80
C GLY A 85 -0.84 -8.80 -4.93
N ILE A 86 0.01 -7.78 -4.79
CA ILE A 86 0.25 -6.78 -5.85
C ILE A 86 0.87 -7.44 -7.08
N ALA A 87 1.87 -8.31 -6.93
CA ALA A 87 2.46 -9.04 -8.04
C ALA A 87 1.39 -9.85 -8.80
N LEU A 88 0.55 -10.58 -8.06
CA LEU A 88 -0.54 -11.37 -8.64
C LEU A 88 -1.52 -10.48 -9.43
N VAL A 89 -1.94 -9.35 -8.86
CA VAL A 89 -2.88 -8.42 -9.50
C VAL A 89 -2.25 -7.79 -10.75
N SER A 90 -0.99 -7.38 -10.67
CA SER A 90 -0.26 -6.76 -11.78
C SER A 90 -0.12 -7.70 -12.99
N SER A 91 -0.05 -9.01 -12.74
CA SER A 91 0.01 -10.03 -13.79
C SER A 91 -1.35 -10.60 -14.18
N MET A 92 -2.47 -10.07 -13.66
CA MET A 92 -3.80 -10.58 -14.03
C MET A 92 -4.16 -10.16 -15.45
N ASP A 93 -4.46 -11.15 -16.28
CA ASP A 93 -5.10 -10.94 -17.58
C ASP A 93 -6.62 -11.00 -17.41
N ILE A 94 -7.27 -9.84 -17.54
CA ILE A 94 -8.72 -9.71 -17.55
C ILE A 94 -9.10 -9.05 -18.88
N LYS A 95 -9.86 -9.78 -19.70
CA LYS A 95 -10.26 -9.32 -21.03
C LYS A 95 -10.91 -7.94 -20.97
N GLY A 96 -10.34 -6.99 -21.71
CA GLY A 96 -10.84 -5.61 -21.77
C GLY A 96 -10.43 -4.74 -20.59
N VAL A 97 -9.54 -5.21 -19.70
CA VAL A 97 -9.02 -4.43 -18.58
C VAL A 97 -7.51 -4.34 -18.66
N GLN A 98 -6.98 -3.13 -18.69
CA GLN A 98 -5.55 -2.89 -18.49
C GLN A 98 -5.29 -2.66 -17.01
N VAL A 99 -4.47 -3.50 -16.38
CA VAL A 99 -4.01 -3.27 -15.01
C VAL A 99 -2.78 -2.38 -15.06
N MET A 100 -2.80 -1.29 -14.28
CA MET A 100 -1.67 -0.39 -14.13
C MET A 100 -1.32 -0.28 -12.65
N THR A 101 -0.05 -0.55 -12.34
CA THR A 101 0.53 -0.42 -11.02
C THR A 101 1.30 0.89 -10.91
N ILE A 102 1.09 1.62 -9.83
CA ILE A 102 1.75 2.92 -9.59
C ILE A 102 2.33 2.98 -8.19
N ASP A 103 3.57 3.48 -8.06
CA ASP A 103 4.11 3.84 -6.76
C ASP A 103 3.43 5.11 -6.26
N THR A 104 3.03 5.11 -4.99
CA THR A 104 2.46 6.28 -4.33
C THR A 104 3.37 7.51 -4.36
N VAL A 105 4.70 7.36 -4.51
CA VAL A 105 5.59 8.51 -4.66
C VAL A 105 5.41 9.21 -6.02
N ASP A 106 4.90 8.49 -7.03
CA ASP A 106 4.69 8.99 -8.39
C ASP A 106 3.24 9.42 -8.66
N ILE A 107 2.33 9.22 -7.70
CA ILE A 107 0.90 9.52 -7.85
C ILE A 107 0.66 10.98 -8.25
N ASP A 108 1.34 11.94 -7.61
CA ASP A 108 1.16 13.37 -7.89
C ASP A 108 1.64 13.71 -9.31
N ALA A 109 2.78 13.16 -9.72
CA ALA A 109 3.32 13.34 -11.07
C ALA A 109 2.41 12.71 -12.13
N PHE A 110 1.86 11.51 -11.85
CA PHE A 110 0.89 10.84 -12.71
C PHE A 110 -0.37 11.68 -12.90
N PHE A 111 -1.00 12.13 -11.82
CA PHE A 111 -2.22 12.93 -11.91
C PHE A 111 -1.97 14.30 -12.55
N SER A 112 -0.80 14.91 -12.34
CA SER A 112 -0.41 16.16 -13.01
C SER A 112 -0.29 15.98 -14.52
N LYS A 113 0.34 14.89 -14.97
CA LYS A 113 0.42 14.54 -16.40
C LYS A 113 -0.95 14.22 -16.98
N LEU A 114 -1.77 13.46 -16.24
CA LEU A 114 -3.13 13.10 -16.64
C LEU A 114 -4.02 14.33 -16.81
N HIS A 115 -3.96 15.26 -15.86
CA HIS A 115 -4.68 16.53 -15.91
C HIS A 115 -4.25 17.37 -17.13
N SER A 116 -2.95 17.42 -17.40
CA SER A 116 -2.41 18.12 -18.58
C SER A 116 -2.86 17.49 -19.91
N ALA A 117 -3.06 16.17 -19.93
CA ALA A 117 -3.48 15.42 -21.12
C ALA A 117 -5.00 15.42 -21.36
N LEU A 118 -5.83 15.49 -20.30
CA LEU A 118 -7.29 15.30 -20.37
C LEU A 118 -8.14 16.58 -20.39
N LEU A 119 -7.57 17.74 -20.79
CA LEU A 119 -8.25 19.03 -20.98
C LEU A 119 -8.75 19.72 -19.67
N PRO A 120 -8.90 21.06 -19.66
CA PRO A 120 -8.88 21.90 -18.45
C PRO A 120 -10.17 21.89 -17.62
N HIS A 121 -11.10 20.97 -17.88
CA HIS A 121 -12.42 20.93 -17.23
C HIS A 121 -12.48 19.93 -16.06
N TRP A 122 -11.43 19.12 -15.87
CA TRP A 122 -11.38 18.14 -14.80
C TRP A 122 -10.68 18.70 -13.56
N ASN A 123 -11.45 19.39 -12.71
CA ASN A 123 -10.99 19.82 -11.39
C ASN A 123 -11.05 18.64 -10.41
N VAL A 124 -9.99 17.84 -10.36
CA VAL A 124 -9.78 16.92 -9.24
C VAL A 124 -9.23 17.76 -8.07
N SER A 125 -10.10 18.10 -7.13
CA SER A 125 -9.66 18.68 -5.86
C SER A 125 -9.01 17.56 -5.04
N LEU A 126 -7.68 17.58 -4.96
CA LEU A 126 -6.92 16.80 -3.99
C LEU A 126 -7.05 17.51 -2.64
N SER A 127 -8.23 17.44 -2.02
CA SER A 127 -8.39 17.93 -0.64
C SER A 127 -7.65 16.99 0.30
N GLY A 128 -6.54 17.48 0.84
CA GLY A 128 -5.82 16.80 1.91
C GLY A 128 -6.72 16.67 3.13
N ILE A 129 -7.11 15.46 3.49
CA ILE A 129 -7.72 15.19 4.78
C ILE A 129 -6.59 15.28 5.81
N GLU A 130 -6.64 16.28 6.69
CA GLU A 130 -5.70 16.37 7.80
C GLU A 130 -5.82 15.12 8.68
N ASN A 131 -4.69 14.45 8.92
CA ASN A 131 -4.63 13.25 9.76
C ASN A 131 -4.59 13.65 11.24
N SER A 132 -5.73 14.09 11.77
CA SER A 132 -5.91 14.53 13.17
C SER A 132 -5.59 13.44 14.21
N GLU A 133 -5.45 12.20 13.78
CA GLU A 133 -5.11 11.05 14.64
C GLU A 133 -3.60 10.77 14.73
N ALA A 134 -2.75 11.59 14.10
CA ALA A 134 -1.29 11.40 14.13
C ALA A 134 -0.71 11.79 15.50
N LEU A 135 -0.56 10.80 16.39
CA LEU A 135 0.21 10.96 17.63
C LEU A 135 1.68 10.59 17.39
N SER A 136 2.62 11.20 18.11
CA SER A 136 4.05 10.91 18.03
C SER A 136 4.52 9.90 19.10
N ARG A 137 3.76 8.82 19.34
CA ARG A 137 4.05 7.86 20.42
C ARG A 137 5.23 6.96 20.11
N CYS A 138 5.38 6.55 18.86
CA CYS A 138 6.45 5.68 18.40
C CYS A 138 7.09 6.29 17.15
N ASN A 139 8.37 6.62 17.26
CA ASN A 139 9.24 6.99 16.15
C ASN A 139 10.19 5.81 15.88
N PHE A 140 9.75 4.88 15.05
CA PHE A 140 10.41 3.58 14.87
C PHE A 140 11.49 3.68 13.80
N GLY A 141 12.74 3.45 14.17
CA GLY A 141 13.85 3.32 13.21
C GLY A 141 13.90 1.90 12.61
N MET A 142 14.03 1.80 11.29
CA MET A 142 14.14 0.50 10.63
C MET A 142 15.53 -0.12 10.89
N THR A 143 15.56 -1.31 11.50
CA THR A 143 16.81 -2.05 11.72
C THR A 143 17.22 -2.84 10.49
N SER A 144 18.51 -3.22 10.44
CA SER A 144 19.03 -4.04 9.33
C SER A 144 18.39 -5.43 9.26
N SER A 145 17.95 -5.99 10.40
CA SER A 145 17.22 -7.25 10.46
C SER A 145 15.86 -7.16 9.78
N ILE A 146 15.08 -6.12 10.06
CA ILE A 146 13.78 -5.92 9.39
C ILE A 146 13.98 -5.66 7.90
N PHE A 147 14.98 -4.85 7.53
CA PHE A 147 15.31 -4.60 6.12
C PHE A 147 15.54 -5.90 5.36
N ARG A 148 16.34 -6.81 5.93
CA ARG A 148 16.59 -8.14 5.33
C ARG A 148 15.32 -9.00 5.27
N ALA A 149 14.48 -8.95 6.29
CA ALA A 149 13.24 -9.70 6.33
C ALA A 149 12.20 -9.22 5.28
N LEU A 150 12.33 -7.98 4.81
CA LEU A 150 11.55 -7.42 3.70
C LEU A 150 12.09 -7.78 2.30
N ALA A 151 13.22 -8.50 2.19
CA ALA A 151 13.80 -8.89 0.90
C ALA A 151 12.79 -9.50 -0.12
N PRO A 152 11.80 -10.32 0.27
CA PRO A 152 10.81 -10.82 -0.68
C PRO A 152 9.93 -9.72 -1.30
N SER A 153 9.50 -8.74 -0.50
CA SER A 153 8.71 -7.60 -1.01
C SER A 153 9.59 -6.63 -1.81
N GLU A 154 10.84 -6.43 -1.41
CA GLU A 154 11.83 -5.65 -2.17
C GLU A 154 12.07 -6.20 -3.57
N ALA A 155 12.21 -7.53 -3.71
CA ALA A 155 12.40 -8.14 -5.01
C ALA A 155 11.19 -7.89 -5.95
N ILE A 156 9.98 -7.98 -5.42
CA ILE A 156 8.75 -7.68 -6.17
C ILE A 156 8.70 -6.18 -6.52
N TYR A 157 8.94 -5.32 -5.53
CA TYR A 157 8.96 -3.87 -5.71
C TYR A 157 9.87 -3.47 -6.87
N ARG A 158 11.12 -3.95 -6.85
CA ARG A 158 12.11 -3.72 -7.91
C ARG A 158 11.62 -4.19 -9.27
N ASN A 159 11.04 -5.40 -9.37
CA ASN A 159 10.51 -5.89 -10.64
C ASN A 159 9.38 -5.01 -11.21
N LEU A 160 8.57 -4.39 -10.34
CA LEU A 160 7.48 -3.51 -10.74
C LEU A 160 7.97 -2.11 -11.12
N THR A 161 9.09 -1.64 -10.57
CA THR A 161 9.59 -0.26 -10.77
C THR A 161 10.77 -0.15 -11.73
N ILE A 162 11.52 -1.23 -11.99
CA ILE A 162 12.65 -1.26 -12.96
C ILE A 162 12.19 -1.04 -14.42
N GLY A 163 10.89 -1.14 -14.70
CA GLY A 163 10.30 -0.97 -16.04
C GLY A 163 9.69 0.41 -16.33
N ILE A 164 9.96 1.43 -15.50
CA ILE A 164 9.52 2.83 -15.75
C ILE A 164 10.70 3.64 -16.28
#